data_AF-A0A3A4NM05-F1
#
_entry.id   AF-A0A3A4NM05-F1
#
_cell.length_a   1.000
_cell.length_b   1.000
_cell.length_c   1.000
_cell.angle_alpha   90.00
_cell.angle_beta   90.00
_cell.angle_gamma   90.00
#
_symmetry.space_group_name_H-M   'P 1'
#
loop_
_entity.id
_entity.type
_entity.pdbx_description
1 polymer ?
#
loop_
_entity_poly.entity_id
_entity_poly.type
_entity_poly.pdbx_seq_one_letter_code
_entity_poly.pdbx_strand_id
1 'polypeptide(L)'
;MQPARILVVEDNLMNMELAVDLLTLQGYEVLEAHTGLEALEITGKEELDLILMDVQLPGMDGLTLTKKIRENPKTRNIPIVALTAHAMKGDEERILQQGCTGYISKPIDTREFPKAVERFIRKPKKG
;
A
#
# COMPACT_ATOMS: atom_id res chain seq x y z
N MET A 1 20.92 -8.40 -1.97
CA MET A 1 19.93 -7.69 -1.14
C MET A 1 18.67 -8.54 -1.12
N GLN A 2 17.95 -8.59 -0.01
CA GLN A 2 16.63 -9.22 0.01
C GLN A 2 15.65 -8.37 -0.81
N PRO A 3 14.69 -8.98 -1.52
CA PRO A 3 13.66 -8.22 -2.24
C PRO A 3 12.85 -7.38 -1.25
N ALA A 4 12.42 -6.18 -1.67
CA ALA A 4 11.55 -5.38 -0.84
C ALA A 4 10.19 -6.08 -0.68
N ARG A 5 9.67 -6.10 0.55
CA ARG A 5 8.39 -6.74 0.90
C ARG A 5 7.26 -5.73 0.91
N ILE A 6 6.29 -5.93 0.03
CA ILE A 6 5.15 -5.03 -0.19
C ILE A 6 3.88 -5.75 0.24
N LEU A 7 3.08 -5.11 1.11
CA LEU A 7 1.71 -5.55 1.38
C LEU A 7 0.75 -4.82 0.44
N VAL A 8 -0.06 -5.57 -0.32
CA VAL A 8 -1.18 -5.04 -1.10
C VAL A 8 -2.48 -5.32 -0.35
N VAL A 9 -3.28 -4.28 -0.10
CA VAL A 9 -4.59 -4.38 0.54
C VAL A 9 -5.68 -4.00 -0.47
N GLU A 10 -6.42 -4.98 -0.96
CA GLU A 10 -7.40 -4.83 -2.04
C GLU A 10 -8.44 -5.97 -1.97
N ASP A 11 -9.73 -5.65 -1.93
CA ASP A 11 -10.80 -6.66 -1.89
C ASP A 11 -11.18 -7.19 -3.28
N ASN A 12 -10.94 -6.40 -4.34
CA ASN A 12 -11.19 -6.84 -5.71
C ASN A 12 -10.09 -7.79 -6.20
N LEU A 13 -10.45 -9.05 -6.42
CA LEU A 13 -9.51 -10.10 -6.87
C LEU A 13 -8.76 -9.74 -8.15
N MET A 14 -9.42 -9.10 -9.13
CA MET A 14 -8.77 -8.76 -10.41
C MET A 14 -7.73 -7.64 -10.24
N ASN A 15 -8.02 -6.64 -9.40
CA ASN A 15 -7.05 -5.60 -9.06
C ASN A 15 -5.88 -6.16 -8.24
N MET A 16 -6.15 -7.08 -7.32
CA MET A 16 -5.13 -7.76 -6.52
C MET A 16 -4.18 -8.53 -7.44
N GLU A 17 -4.72 -9.44 -8.27
CA GLU A 17 -3.93 -10.24 -9.22
C GLU A 17 -3.06 -9.34 -10.11
N LEU A 18 -3.65 -8.27 -10.68
CA LEU A 18 -2.91 -7.33 -11.51
C LEU A 18 -1.76 -6.65 -10.75
N ALA A 19 -2.00 -6.19 -9.52
CA ALA A 19 -0.97 -5.54 -8.72
C ALA A 19 0.15 -6.53 -8.35
N VAL A 20 -0.21 -7.73 -7.91
CA VAL A 20 0.72 -8.81 -7.54
C VAL A 20 1.60 -9.19 -8.73
N ASP A 21 1.01 -9.42 -9.90
CA ASP A 21 1.74 -9.78 -11.12
C ASP A 21 2.76 -8.69 -11.49
N LEU A 22 2.33 -7.44 -11.53
CA LEU A 22 3.18 -6.31 -11.92
C LEU A 22 4.35 -6.11 -10.94
N LEU A 23 4.13 -6.28 -9.63
CA LEU A 23 5.15 -6.11 -8.61
C LEU A 23 6.11 -7.31 -8.53
N THR A 24 5.59 -8.53 -8.68
CA THR A 24 6.39 -9.74 -8.73
C THR A 24 7.32 -9.73 -9.94
N LEU A 25 6.86 -9.23 -11.09
CA LEU A 25 7.70 -9.01 -12.29
C LEU A 25 8.85 -8.01 -12.06
N GLN A 26 8.71 -7.08 -11.09
CA GLN A 26 9.81 -6.20 -10.67
C GLN A 26 10.75 -6.84 -9.64
N GLY A 27 10.48 -8.07 -9.20
CA GLY A 27 11.27 -8.78 -8.20
C GLY A 27 10.97 -8.39 -6.76
N TYR A 28 9.79 -7.80 -6.49
CA TYR A 28 9.31 -7.58 -5.13
C TYR A 28 8.70 -8.85 -4.54
N GLU A 29 8.79 -9.00 -3.22
CA GLU A 29 8.00 -9.98 -2.48
C GLU A 29 6.66 -9.34 -2.13
N VAL A 30 5.55 -9.95 -2.54
CA VAL A 30 4.21 -9.39 -2.35
C VAL A 30 3.45 -10.24 -1.34
N LEU A 31 2.90 -9.58 -0.31
CA LEU A 31 1.91 -10.14 0.58
C LEU A 31 0.55 -9.54 0.26
N GLU A 32 -0.50 -10.35 0.41
CA GLU A 32 -1.86 -9.98 0.04
C GLU A 32 -2.76 -9.90 1.28
N ALA A 33 -3.61 -8.88 1.32
CA ALA A 33 -4.73 -8.80 2.25
C ALA A 33 -5.99 -8.36 1.51
N HIS A 34 -7.06 -9.13 1.64
CA HIS A 34 -8.36 -8.82 1.04
C HIS A 34 -9.28 -8.06 1.99
N THR A 35 -8.90 -7.98 3.27
CA THR A 35 -9.65 -7.25 4.29
C THR A 35 -8.74 -6.41 5.17
N GLY A 36 -9.31 -5.39 5.80
CA GLY A 36 -8.56 -4.59 6.75
C GLY A 36 -8.09 -5.36 7.99
N LEU A 37 -8.79 -6.46 8.35
CA LEU A 37 -8.37 -7.31 9.46
C LEU A 37 -7.10 -8.10 9.10
N GLU A 38 -7.08 -8.72 7.92
CA GLU A 38 -5.89 -9.42 7.40
C GLU A 38 -4.68 -8.48 7.31
N ALA A 39 -4.90 -7.24 6.83
CA ALA A 39 -3.85 -6.23 6.78
C ALA A 39 -3.28 -5.91 8.18
N LEU A 40 -4.14 -5.78 9.20
CA LEU A 40 -3.69 -5.56 10.58
C LEU A 40 -2.90 -6.77 11.13
N GLU A 41 -3.32 -7.99 10.81
CA GLU A 41 -2.60 -9.19 11.22
C GLU A 41 -1.21 -9.29 10.58
N ILE A 42 -1.11 -9.05 9.27
CA ILE A 42 0.15 -9.10 8.52
C ILE A 42 1.10 -8.02 9.01
N THR A 43 0.62 -6.76 9.11
CA THR A 43 1.46 -5.65 9.60
C THR A 43 1.96 -5.85 11.03
N GLY A 44 1.26 -6.65 11.85
CA GLY A 44 1.69 -7.02 13.19
C GLY A 44 2.77 -8.10 13.26
N LYS A 45 2.95 -8.88 12.19
CA LYS A 45 3.82 -10.07 12.14
C LYS A 45 5.03 -9.90 11.20
N GLU A 46 4.88 -9.10 10.15
CA GLU A 46 5.83 -8.99 9.06
C GLU A 46 6.56 -7.63 9.05
N GLU A 47 7.84 -7.65 8.68
CA GLU A 47 8.58 -6.42 8.36
C GLU A 47 8.30 -6.03 6.91
N LEU A 48 7.66 -4.87 6.70
CA LEU A 48 7.24 -4.41 5.39
C LEU A 48 8.02 -3.16 4.98
N ASP A 49 8.37 -3.09 3.71
CA ASP A 49 9.01 -1.91 3.09
C ASP A 49 8.00 -0.91 2.55
N LEU A 50 6.77 -1.37 2.26
CA LEU A 50 5.67 -0.56 1.73
C LEU A 50 4.32 -1.26 1.95
N ILE A 51 3.27 -0.46 2.16
CA ILE A 51 1.87 -0.89 2.09
C ILE A 51 1.19 -0.12 0.96
N LEU A 52 0.58 -0.83 0.02
CA LEU A 52 -0.35 -0.30 -0.97
C LEU A 52 -1.77 -0.55 -0.45
N MET A 53 -2.51 0.54 -0.23
CA MET A 53 -3.78 0.51 0.50
C MET A 53 -4.91 0.97 -0.41
N ASP A 54 -5.84 0.10 -0.79
CA ASP A 54 -7.07 0.56 -1.39
C ASP A 54 -7.84 1.46 -0.42
N VAL A 55 -8.28 2.62 -0.90
CA VAL A 55 -9.13 3.52 -0.12
C VAL A 55 -10.52 2.90 0.06
N GLN A 56 -11.04 2.24 -0.99
CA GLN A 56 -12.43 1.78 -1.05
C GLN A 56 -12.60 0.33 -0.59
N LEU A 57 -12.20 0.04 0.65
CA LEU A 57 -12.38 -1.29 1.23
C LEU A 57 -13.79 -1.49 1.85
N PRO A 58 -14.38 -2.69 1.74
CA PRO A 58 -15.63 -3.02 2.41
C PRO A 58 -15.45 -3.10 3.94
N GLY A 59 -16.43 -2.59 4.68
CA GLY A 59 -16.48 -2.63 6.14
C GLY A 59 -15.60 -1.58 6.84
N MET A 60 -14.31 -1.48 6.47
CA MET A 60 -13.40 -0.45 6.98
C MET A 60 -12.66 0.23 5.85
N ASP A 61 -12.94 1.52 5.65
CA ASP A 61 -12.25 2.38 4.69
C ASP A 61 -10.72 2.39 4.92
N GLY A 62 -9.95 2.40 3.82
CA GLY A 62 -8.50 2.27 3.85
C GLY A 62 -7.78 3.41 4.56
N LEU A 63 -8.37 4.61 4.63
CA LEU A 63 -7.80 5.73 5.38
C LEU A 63 -8.01 5.55 6.89
N THR A 64 -9.14 4.96 7.29
CA THR A 64 -9.39 4.56 8.68
C THR A 64 -8.40 3.46 9.11
N LEU A 65 -8.14 2.50 8.24
CA LEU A 65 -7.14 1.47 8.46
C LEU A 65 -5.72 2.05 8.54
N THR A 66 -5.38 3.00 7.67
CA THR A 66 -4.11 3.74 7.70
C THR A 66 -3.86 4.37 9.06
N LYS A 67 -4.86 5.05 9.64
CA LYS A 67 -4.76 5.63 10.99
C LYS A 67 -4.42 4.58 12.05
N LYS A 68 -5.10 3.44 12.04
CA LYS A 68 -4.83 2.34 12.99
C LYS A 68 -3.41 1.80 12.86
N ILE A 69 -2.92 1.63 11.63
CA ILE A 69 -1.54 1.19 11.38
C ILE A 69 -0.53 2.24 11.89
N ARG A 70 -0.86 3.53 11.80
CA ARG A 70 -0.03 4.63 12.33
C ARG A 70 -0.04 4.76 13.85
N GLU A 71 -1.07 4.27 14.54
CA GLU A 71 -1.15 4.30 16.01
C GLU A 71 -0.14 3.33 16.67
N ASN A 72 0.24 2.25 15.98
CA ASN A 72 1.18 1.27 16.51
C ASN A 72 2.65 1.71 16.24
N PRO A 73 3.49 1.91 17.29
CA PRO A 73 4.87 2.35 17.13
C PRO A 73 5.77 1.47 16.24
N LYS A 74 5.44 0.17 16.12
CA LYS A 74 6.19 -0.77 15.27
C LYS A 74 5.91 -0.55 13.78
N THR A 75 4.68 -0.22 13.44
CA THR A 75 4.20 -0.10 12.05
C THR A 75 4.11 1.34 11.56
N ARG A 76 4.10 2.33 12.47
CA ARG A 76 3.87 3.74 12.15
C ARG A 76 4.85 4.37 11.17
N ASN A 77 6.00 3.75 10.91
CA ASN A 77 7.03 4.26 10.00
C ASN A 77 7.02 3.56 8.63
N ILE A 78 6.18 2.54 8.43
CA ILE A 78 6.05 1.87 7.13
C ILE A 78 5.43 2.86 6.15
N PRO A 79 5.99 3.09 4.95
CA PRO A 79 5.33 3.90 3.93
C PRO A 79 3.96 3.31 3.57
N ILE A 80 2.93 4.15 3.49
CA ILE A 80 1.57 3.72 3.11
C ILE A 80 1.13 4.56 1.93
N VAL A 81 0.89 3.94 0.79
CA VAL A 81 0.46 4.62 -0.44
C VAL A 81 -0.98 4.23 -0.73
N ALA A 82 -1.84 5.23 -0.83
CA ALA A 82 -3.25 5.01 -1.13
C ALA A 82 -3.44 4.67 -2.61
N LEU A 83 -4.22 3.63 -2.92
CA LEU A 83 -4.77 3.37 -4.25
C LEU A 83 -6.17 3.96 -4.28
N THR A 84 -6.41 4.95 -5.16
CA THR A 84 -7.67 5.72 -5.14
C THR A 84 -8.22 5.94 -6.54
N ALA A 85 -9.53 5.74 -6.72
CA ALA A 85 -10.23 6.14 -7.94
C ALA A 85 -10.41 7.67 -8.05
N HIS A 86 -10.22 8.39 -6.94
CA HIS A 86 -10.39 9.83 -6.85
C HIS A 86 -9.05 10.49 -6.50
N ALA A 87 -8.40 11.03 -7.53
CA ALA A 87 -7.11 11.74 -7.44
C ALA A 87 -7.29 13.25 -7.72
N MET A 88 -8.44 13.81 -7.37
CA MET A 88 -8.68 15.25 -7.55
C MET A 88 -7.91 16.04 -6.48
N LYS A 89 -7.59 17.31 -6.75
CA LYS A 89 -6.76 18.16 -5.86
C LYS A 89 -7.19 18.17 -4.38
N GLY A 90 -8.48 18.05 -4.08
CA GLY A 90 -8.97 18.00 -2.70
C GLY A 90 -8.77 16.64 -2.00
N ASP A 91 -8.71 15.55 -2.78
CA ASP A 91 -8.52 14.20 -2.23
C ASP A 91 -7.06 13.96 -1.85
N GLU A 92 -6.11 14.56 -2.59
CA GLU A 92 -4.68 14.48 -2.29
C GLU A 92 -4.36 15.01 -0.89
N GLU A 93 -4.79 16.24 -0.57
CA GLU A 93 -4.56 16.84 0.74
C GLU A 93 -5.18 15.99 1.85
N ARG A 94 -6.39 15.49 1.62
CA ARG A 94 -7.08 14.61 2.56
C ARG A 94 -6.29 13.34 2.81
N ILE A 95 -5.86 12.63 1.76
CA ILE A 95 -5.10 11.37 1.85
C ILE A 95 -3.81 11.57 2.64
N LEU A 96 -3.05 12.63 2.34
CA LEU A 96 -1.81 12.94 3.04
C LEU A 96 -2.06 13.29 4.52
N GLN A 97 -3.11 14.05 4.83
CA GLN A 97 -3.50 14.36 6.21
C GLN A 97 -3.92 13.13 7.02
N GLN A 98 -4.39 12.05 6.38
CA GLN A 98 -4.70 10.79 7.06
C GLN A 98 -3.46 9.92 7.36
N GLY A 99 -2.26 10.39 6.99
CA GLY A 99 -1.00 9.71 7.26
C GLY A 99 -0.53 8.79 6.13
N CYS A 100 -1.09 8.90 4.93
CA CYS A 100 -0.50 8.29 3.75
C CYS A 100 0.77 9.04 3.34
N THR A 101 1.76 8.30 2.85
CA THR A 101 3.01 8.82 2.29
C THR A 101 2.81 9.37 0.87
N GLY A 102 1.80 8.88 0.17
CA GLY A 102 1.43 9.32 -1.17
C GLY A 102 0.18 8.58 -1.66
N TYR A 103 -0.11 8.72 -2.95
CA TYR A 103 -1.20 8.03 -3.61
C TYR A 103 -0.83 7.63 -5.03
N ILE A 104 -1.54 6.63 -5.55
CA ILE A 104 -1.53 6.22 -6.94
C ILE A 104 -2.98 6.14 -7.41
N SER A 105 -3.30 6.79 -8.52
CA SER A 105 -4.65 6.80 -9.07
C SER A 105 -4.98 5.45 -9.71
N LYS A 106 -6.19 4.95 -9.45
CA LYS A 106 -6.85 3.90 -10.23
C LYS A 106 -7.51 4.53 -11.49
N PRO A 107 -7.66 3.79 -12.60
CA PRO A 107 -7.25 2.40 -12.81
C PRO A 107 -5.72 2.24 -12.87
N ILE A 108 -5.22 1.06 -12.50
CA ILE A 108 -3.79 0.72 -12.54
C ILE A 108 -3.32 0.73 -14.01
N ASP A 109 -2.41 1.65 -14.35
CA ASP A 109 -1.67 1.59 -15.62
C ASP A 109 -0.49 0.63 -15.46
N THR A 110 -0.44 -0.42 -16.28
CA THR A 110 0.55 -1.50 -16.18
C THR A 110 2.01 -1.04 -16.38
N ARG A 111 2.24 0.10 -17.04
CA ARG A 111 3.58 0.64 -17.29
C ARG A 111 3.99 1.65 -16.23
N GLU A 112 3.04 2.42 -15.71
CA GLU A 112 3.34 3.48 -14.74
C GLU A 112 3.24 3.02 -13.29
N PHE A 113 2.38 2.05 -12.98
CA PHE A 113 2.20 1.56 -11.62
C PHE A 113 3.50 1.04 -10.98
N PRO A 114 4.30 0.17 -11.61
CA PRO A 114 5.56 -0.29 -11.01
C PRO A 114 6.53 0.86 -10.73
N LYS A 115 6.64 1.83 -11.66
CA LYS A 115 7.49 3.02 -11.52
C LYS A 115 7.01 3.93 -10.40
N ALA A 116 5.69 4.06 -10.23
CA ALA A 116 5.10 4.85 -9.16
C ALA A 116 5.40 4.21 -7.80
N VAL A 117 5.22 2.88 -7.69
CA VAL A 117 5.52 2.11 -6.48
C VAL A 117 6.99 2.23 -6.07
N GLU A 118 7.92 2.10 -7.02
CA GLU A 118 9.37 2.18 -6.76
C GLU A 118 9.77 3.47 -6.02
N ARG A 119 9.08 4.60 -6.28
CA ARG A 119 9.37 5.90 -5.64
C ARG A 119 9.12 5.89 -4.13
N PHE A 120 8.27 4.99 -3.64
CA PHE A 120 7.87 4.91 -2.24
C PHE A 120 8.53 3.78 -1.47
N ILE A 121 9.23 2.87 -2.17
CA ILE A 121 9.95 1.77 -1.52
C ILE A 121 11.03 2.34 -0.60
N ARG A 122 10.96 1.97 0.68
CA ARG A 122 12.00 2.30 1.63
C ARG A 122 13.30 1.62 1.19
N LYS A 123 14.29 2.41 0.75
CA LYS A 123 15.61 1.86 0.45
C LYS A 123 16.21 1.28 1.73
N PRO A 124 16.85 0.10 1.69
CA PRO A 124 17.49 -0.47 2.86
C PRO A 124 18.49 0.55 3.41
N LYS A 125 18.49 0.73 4.74
CA LYS A 125 19.57 1.48 5.39
C LYS A 125 20.87 0.79 5.01
N LYS A 126 21.74 1.48 4.25
CA LYS A 126 23.14 1.06 4.15
C LYS A 126 23.66 1.03 5.58
N GLY A 127 23.96 -0.18 6.08
CA GLY A 127 24.65 -0.37 7.35
C GLY A 127 26.02 0.31 7.32
#